data_AF-A0A5Q0QIN4-F1
#
_entry.id   AF-A0A5Q0QIN4-F1
#
_cell.length_a   1.000
_cell.length_b   1.000
_cell.length_c   1.000
_cell.angle_alpha   90.00
_cell.angle_beta   90.00
_cell.angle_gamma   90.00
#
_symmetry.space_group_name_H-M   'P 1'
#
loop_
_entity.id
_entity.type
_entity.pdbx_description
1 polymer ?
#
loop_
_entity_poly.entity_id
_entity_poly.type
_entity_poly.pdbx_seq_one_letter_code
_entity_poly.pdbx_strand_id
1 'polypeptide(L)' 'MCREYGISAPTFYQWKQKYGGMGAQHLKELKALQEQNSRLKCMFADLSSNHRILKDIIEKKL' A
#
# COMPACT_ATOMS: atom_id res chain seq x y z
N MET A 1 -9.92 -22.78 24.56
CA MET A 1 -10.35 -21.58 23.79
C MET A 1 -11.80 -21.18 24.13
N CYS A 2 -12.85 -21.71 23.50
CA CYS A 2 -14.23 -21.20 23.72
C CYS A 2 -14.71 -21.28 25.18
N ARG A 3 -14.51 -22.43 25.86
CA ARG A 3 -14.85 -22.61 27.29
C ARG A 3 -13.99 -21.77 28.26
N GLU A 4 -12.74 -21.49 27.90
CA GLU A 4 -11.81 -20.71 28.75
C GLU A 4 -12.13 -19.22 28.72
N TYR A 5 -12.64 -18.72 27.61
CA TYR A 5 -13.04 -17.31 27.45
C TYR A 5 -14.55 -17.07 27.67
N GLY A 6 -15.32 -18.10 28.06
CA GLY A 6 -16.77 -17.98 28.26
C GLY A 6 -17.56 -17.71 26.98
N ILE A 7 -17.01 -18.01 25.81
CA ILE A 7 -17.60 -17.70 24.50
C ILE A 7 -18.20 -18.98 23.90
N SER A 8 -19.39 -18.89 23.32
CA SER A 8 -19.96 -20.02 22.59
C SER A 8 -19.18 -20.31 21.30
N ALA A 9 -19.06 -21.58 20.92
CA ALA A 9 -18.39 -21.96 19.67
C ALA A 9 -19.02 -21.29 18.42
N PRO A 10 -20.36 -21.18 18.29
CA PRO A 10 -20.98 -20.44 17.20
C PRO A 10 -20.52 -18.97 17.12
N THR A 11 -20.46 -18.27 18.26
CA THR A 11 -20.00 -16.87 18.32
C THR A 11 -18.53 -16.74 17.89
N PHE A 12 -17.67 -17.67 18.32
CA PHE A 12 -16.26 -17.69 17.89
C PHE A 12 -16.12 -17.86 16.37
N TYR A 13 -16.86 -18.79 15.77
CA TYR A 13 -16.80 -18.99 14.32
C TYR A 13 -17.36 -17.80 13.53
N GLN A 14 -18.40 -17.12 14.02
CA GLN A 14 -18.90 -15.87 13.43
C GLN A 14 -17.83 -14.77 13.44
N TRP A 15 -17.12 -14.59 14.56
CA TRP A 15 -16.04 -13.61 14.63
C TRP A 15 -14.86 -14.00 13.75
N LYS A 16 -14.49 -15.28 13.72
CA LYS A 16 -13.44 -15.78 12.83
C LYS A 16 -13.80 -15.55 11.35
N GLN A 17 -15.05 -15.73 10.96
CA GLN A 17 -15.52 -15.45 9.61
C GLN A 17 -15.47 -13.95 9.30
N LYS A 18 -15.94 -13.10 10.24
CA LYS A 18 -16.02 -11.65 10.07
C LYS A 18 -14.66 -10.96 10.07
N TYR A 19 -13.73 -11.41 10.92
CA TYR A 19 -12.47 -10.73 11.18
C TYR A 19 -11.23 -11.53 10.74
N GLY A 20 -11.35 -12.83 10.49
CA GLY A 20 -10.20 -13.68 10.12
C GLY A 20 -9.60 -13.35 8.75
N GLY A 21 -10.39 -12.78 7.83
CA GLY A 21 -9.89 -12.30 6.52
C GLY A 21 -9.30 -10.90 6.55
N MET A 22 -9.48 -10.16 7.65
CA MET A 22 -9.09 -8.75 7.75
C MET A 22 -7.57 -8.58 7.55
N GLY A 23 -6.75 -9.48 8.10
CA GLY A 23 -5.29 -9.42 7.92
C GLY A 23 -4.85 -9.63 6.46
N ALA A 24 -5.49 -10.54 5.73
CA ALA A 24 -5.16 -10.80 4.32
C ALA A 24 -5.54 -9.61 3.43
N GLN A 25 -6.68 -8.98 3.71
CA GLN A 25 -7.13 -7.79 2.97
C GLN A 25 -6.21 -6.59 3.20
N HIS A 26 -5.83 -6.30 4.46
CA HIS A 26 -4.86 -5.23 4.76
C HIS A 26 -3.50 -5.47 4.10
N LEU A 27 -3.02 -6.72 4.06
CA LEU A 27 -1.77 -7.07 3.36
C LEU A 27 -1.87 -6.83 1.85
N LYS A 28 -3.02 -7.13 1.24
CA LYS A 28 -3.26 -6.87 -0.18
C LYS A 28 -3.26 -5.38 -0.49
N GLU A 29 -3.93 -4.59 0.35
CA GLU A 29 -3.96 -3.12 0.24
C GLU A 29 -2.56 -2.51 0.42
N LEU A 30 -1.80 -3.00 1.41
CA LEU A 30 -0.43 -2.57 1.64
C LEU A 30 0.47 -2.83 0.42
N LYS A 31 0.38 -4.02 -0.19
CA LYS A 31 1.14 -4.35 -1.41
C LYS A 31 0.75 -3.44 -2.57
N ALA A 32 -0.55 -3.19 -2.78
CA ALA A 32 -1.02 -2.31 -3.83
C ALA A 32 -0.51 -0.87 -3.64
N LEU A 33 -0.52 -0.37 -2.40
CA LEU A 33 0.04 0.95 -2.07
C LEU A 33 1.55 1.03 -2.29
N GLN A 34 2.28 -0.03 -1.92
CA GLN A 34 3.73 -0.10 -2.16
C GLN A 34 4.05 -0.06 -3.66
N GLU A 35 3.30 -0.79 -4.48
CA GLU A 35 3.46 -0.79 -5.94
C GLU A 35 3.16 0.58 -6.55
N GLN A 36 2.05 1.21 -6.15
CA GLN A 36 1.71 2.56 -6.60
C GLN A 36 2.78 3.59 -6.19
N ASN A 37 3.28 3.52 -4.95
CA ASN A 37 4.34 4.39 -4.47
C ASN A 37 5.64 4.23 -5.27
N SER A 38 6.01 2.98 -5.57
CA SER A 38 7.18 2.68 -6.41
C SER A 38 7.03 3.29 -7.80
N ARG A 39 5.88 3.08 -8.45
CA ARG A 39 5.60 3.64 -9.77
C ARG A 39 5.63 5.17 -9.78
N LEU A 40 5.03 5.81 -8.78
CA LEU A 40 5.04 7.27 -8.64
C LEU A 40 6.45 7.83 -8.45
N LYS A 41 7.29 7.15 -7.65
CA LYS A 41 8.69 7.56 -7.46
C LYS A 41 9.50 7.49 -8.75
N CYS A 42 9.35 6.42 -9.54
CA CYS A 42 10.01 6.31 -10.84
C CYS A 42 9.59 7.45 -11.78
N MET A 43 8.28 7.66 -11.94
CA MET A 43 7.76 8.75 -12.79
C MET A 43 8.24 10.13 -12.35
N PHE A 44 8.27 10.37 -11.03
CA PHE A 44 8.75 11.63 -10.48
C PHE A 44 10.25 11.82 -10.75
N ALA A 45 11.07 10.77 -10.60
CA ALA A 45 12.49 10.84 -10.90
C ALA A 45 12.74 11.15 -12.38
N ASP A 46 12.03 10.48 -13.28
CA ASP A 46 12.12 10.71 -14.73
C ASP A 46 11.73 12.15 -15.09
N LEU A 47 10.59 12.62 -14.56
CA LEU A 47 10.11 13.98 -14.78
C LEU A 47 11.11 15.02 -14.24
N SER A 48 11.64 14.78 -13.05
CA SER A 48 12.63 15.67 -12.41
C SER A 48 13.92 15.74 -13.22
N SER A 49 14.38 14.60 -13.75
CA SER A 49 15.55 14.52 -14.63
C SER A 49 15.32 15.34 -15.91
N ASN A 50 14.20 15.11 -16.60
CA ASN A 50 13.84 15.86 -17.81
C ASN A 50 13.72 17.36 -17.55
N HIS A 51 13.07 17.74 -16.45
CA HIS A 51 12.94 19.14 -16.05
C HIS A 51 14.31 19.80 -15.80
N ARG A 52 15.25 19.08 -15.17
CA ARG A 52 16.62 19.56 -14.98
C ARG A 52 17.34 19.75 -16.32
N ILE A 53 17.26 18.76 -17.22
CA ILE A 53 17.88 18.85 -18.55
C ILE A 53 17.32 20.06 -19.32
N LEU A 54 16.01 20.26 -19.30
CA LEU A 54 15.37 21.38 -19.99
C LEU A 54 15.82 22.73 -19.42
N LYS A 55 15.93 22.85 -18.09
CA LYS A 55 16.48 24.05 -17.45
C LYS A 55 17.92 24.32 -17.86
N ASP A 56 18.79 23.31 -17.81
CA ASP A 56 20.20 23.46 -18.21
C ASP A 56 20.35 23.89 -19.68
N ILE A 57 19.47 23.42 -20.57
CA ILE A 57 19.46 23.82 -21.98
C ILE A 57 19.04 25.29 -22.14
N ILE A 58 18.03 25.74 -21.39
CA ILE A 58 17.55 27.13 -21.44
C ILE A 58 18.63 28.07 -20.90
N GLU A 59 19.26 27.73 -19.76
CA GLU A 59 20.32 28.53 -19.16
C GLU A 59 21.55 28.66 -20.07
N LYS A 60 21.88 27.64 -20.87
CA LYS A 60 22.99 27.71 -21.84
C LYS A 60 22.66 28.51 -23.11
N LYS A 61 21.38 28.78 -23.38
CA LYS A 61 20.93 29.53 -24.57
C LYS A 61 20.70 31.02 -24.30
N LEU A 62 20.62 31.41 -23.04
CA LEU A 62 20.59 32.81 -22.57
C LEU A 62 22.03 33.31 -22.35
#